data_AF-A0A966IEV3-F1
#
_entry.id   AF-A0A966IEV3-F1
#
_cell.length_a   1.000
_cell.length_b   1.000
_cell.length_c   1.000
_cell.angle_alpha   90.00
_cell.angle_beta   90.00
_cell.angle_gamma   90.00
#
_symmetry.space_group_name_H-M   'P 1'
#
loop_
_entity.id
_entity.type
_entity.pdbx_description
1 polymer ?
#
loop_
_entity_poly.entity_id
_entity_poly.type
_entity_poly.pdbx_seq_one_letter_code
_entity_poly.pdbx_strand_id
1 'polypeptide(L)' 'MTSALSLTKELIACRSVTPADGGCQELIAKRLTAIGFEVETIVSGPKEFQVTNLWAI' A
#
# COMPACT_ATOMS: atom_id res chain seq x y z
N MET A 1 6.17 -9.18 -17.47
CA MET A 1 5.36 -7.95 -17.35
C MET A 1 4.11 -8.26 -16.55
N THR A 2 4.03 -7.85 -15.28
CA THR A 2 2.74 -7.86 -14.58
C THR A 2 1.91 -6.70 -15.13
N SER A 3 0.84 -7.01 -15.87
CA SER A 3 -0.04 -5.99 -16.44
C SER A 3 -0.75 -5.20 -15.33
N ALA A 4 -1.17 -3.96 -15.63
CA ALA A 4 -1.99 -3.16 -14.73
C ALA A 4 -3.19 -3.96 -14.18
N LEU A 5 -3.81 -4.81 -15.00
CA LEU A 5 -4.91 -5.70 -14.62
C LEU A 5 -4.54 -6.68 -13.49
N SER A 6 -3.34 -7.29 -13.50
CA SER A 6 -2.92 -8.21 -12.44
C SER A 6 -2.81 -7.46 -11.11
N LEU A 7 -2.11 -6.33 -11.12
CA LEU A 7 -1.95 -5.49 -9.94
C LEU A 7 -3.30 -5.02 -9.40
N THR A 8 -4.21 -4.56 -10.27
CA THR A 8 -5.56 -4.18 -9.85
C THR A 8 -6.31 -5.34 -9.18
N LYS A 9 -6.23 -6.56 -9.71
CA LYS A 9 -6.87 -7.73 -9.09
C LYS A 9 -6.28 -8.05 -7.71
N GLU A 10 -4.96 -7.99 -7.57
CA GLU A 10 -4.28 -8.20 -6.30
C GLU A 10 -4.72 -7.15 -5.26
N LEU A 11 -4.81 -5.87 -5.66
CA LEU A 11 -5.29 -4.78 -4.80
C LEU A 11 -6.77 -4.93 -4.41
N ILE A 12 -7.64 -5.34 -5.33
CA ILE A 12 -9.07 -5.60 -5.02
C ILE A 12 -9.24 -6.76 -4.03
N ALA A 13 -8.32 -7.74 -4.04
CA ALA A 13 -8.37 -8.87 -3.12
C ALA A 13 -7.98 -8.49 -1.67
N CYS A 14 -7.30 -7.35 -1.48
CA CYS A 14 -7.01 -6.80 -0.16
C CYS A 14 -8.30 -6.32 0.52
N ARG A 15 -8.60 -6.84 1.72
CA ARG A 15 -9.78 -6.42 2.51
C ARG A 15 -9.52 -5.08 3.22
N SER A 16 -9.37 -4.01 2.44
CA SER A 16 -8.98 -2.67 2.90
C SER A 16 -10.19 -1.81 3.30
N VAL A 17 -11.00 -2.29 4.25
CA VAL A 17 -12.10 -1.49 4.81
C VAL A 17 -11.53 -0.47 5.79
N THR A 18 -11.88 0.80 5.62
CA THR A 18 -11.37 1.92 6.43
C THR A 18 -11.44 1.66 7.94
N PRO A 19 -10.34 1.92 8.70
CA PRO A 19 -9.06 2.51 8.29
C PRO A 19 -8.00 1.49 7.86
N ALA A 20 -8.35 0.21 7.77
CA ALA A 20 -7.39 -0.83 7.44
C ALA A 20 -6.91 -0.71 5.98
N ASP A 21 -5.59 -0.76 5.79
CA ASP A 21 -4.99 -0.80 4.46
C ASP A 21 -5.17 -2.18 3.78
N GLY A 22 -5.35 -3.25 4.55
CA GLY A 22 -5.58 -4.59 4.01
C GLY A 22 -4.39 -5.19 3.23
N GLY A 23 -3.18 -4.61 3.34
CA GLY A 23 -1.97 -5.06 2.67
C GLY A 23 -1.72 -4.41 1.30
N CYS A 24 -2.55 -3.46 0.88
CA CYS A 24 -2.41 -2.72 -0.37
C CYS A 24 -1.05 -2.00 -0.44
N GLN A 25 -0.68 -1.27 0.61
CA GLN A 25 0.55 -0.47 0.63
C GLN A 25 1.81 -1.33 0.65
N GLU A 26 1.79 -2.48 1.32
CA GLU A 26 2.93 -3.42 1.30
C GLU A 26 3.15 -3.98 -0.12
N LEU A 27 2.06 -4.30 -0.83
CA LEU A 27 2.12 -4.78 -2.22
C LEU A 27 2.68 -3.70 -3.17
N ILE A 28 2.27 -2.45 -2.98
CA ILE A 28 2.78 -1.30 -3.74
C ILE A 28 4.26 -1.05 -3.41
N ALA A 29 4.61 -0.98 -2.12
CA ALA A 29 5.98 -0.77 -1.63
C ALA A 29 6.95 -1.79 -2.25
N LYS A 30 6.62 -3.09 -2.18
CA LYS A 30 7.45 -4.16 -2.74
C LYS A 30 7.75 -3.97 -4.22
N ARG A 31 6.77 -3.50 -5.00
CA ARG A 31 6.93 -3.26 -6.45
C ARG A 31 7.76 -2.02 -6.72
N LEU A 32 7.54 -0.94 -5.97
CA LEU A 32 8.27 0.32 -6.12
C LEU A 32 9.74 0.18 -5.69
N THR A 33 10.02 -0.45 -4.55
CA THR A 33 11.39 -0.71 -4.10
C THR A 33 12.16 -1.59 -5.08
N ALA A 34 11.51 -2.57 -5.71
CA ALA A 34 12.15 -3.42 -6.71
C ALA A 34 12.61 -2.66 -7.98
N ILE A 35 12.08 -1.46 -8.23
CA ILE A 35 12.49 -0.59 -9.35
C ILE A 35 13.23 0.67 -8.87
N GLY A 36 13.67 0.70 -7.61
CA GLY A 36 14.59 1.72 -7.10
C GLY A 36 13.96 2.90 -6.36
N PHE A 37 12.66 2.88 -6.05
CA PHE A 37 12.06 3.89 -5.18
C PHE A 37 12.48 3.68 -3.74
N GLU A 38 12.74 4.79 -3.04
CA GLU A 38 12.77 4.81 -1.59
C GLU A 38 11.33 4.87 -1.08
N VAL A 39 10.97 4.00 -0.14
CA VAL A 39 9.60 3.91 0.38
C VAL A 39 9.60 4.07 1.89
N GLU A 40 8.77 4.97 2.40
CA GLU A 40 8.56 5.24 3.81
C GLU A 40 7.11 4.97 4.20
N THR A 41 6.91 4.26 5.31
CA THR A 41 5.59 4.05 5.91
C THR A 41 5.36 5.08 7.02
N ILE A 42 4.24 5.79 6.93
CA ILE A 42 3.86 6.84 7.89
C ILE A 42 2.49 6.50 8.47
N VAL A 43 2.45 6.12 9.76
CA VAL A 43 1.20 5.91 10.50
C VAL A 43 0.78 7.23 11.16
N SER A 44 -0.44 7.67 10.90
CA SER A 44 -0.94 8.96 11.38
C SER A 44 -2.41 8.89 11.77
N GLY A 45 -2.86 9.82 12.61
CA GLY A 45 -4.23 9.91 13.10
C GLY A 45 -4.36 9.75 14.62
N PRO A 46 -5.56 10.03 15.16
CA PRO A 46 -5.86 9.83 16.59
C PRO A 46 -5.77 8.35 16.96
N LYS A 47 -5.60 8.05 18.26
CA LYS A 47 -5.36 6.66 18.74
C LYS A 47 -6.49 5.70 18.36
N GLU A 48 -7.71 6.20 18.36
CA GLU A 48 -8.93 5.48 18.00
C GLU A 48 -9.10 5.29 16.47
N PHE A 49 -8.33 6.01 15.66
CA PHE A 49 -8.44 5.98 14.20
C PHE A 49 -7.11 6.32 13.55
N GLN A 50 -6.22 5.33 13.47
CA GLN A 50 -4.94 5.46 12.78
C GLN A 50 -5.06 4.95 11.35
N VAL A 51 -4.50 5.71 10.40
CA VAL A 51 -4.35 5.32 9.00
C VAL A 51 -2.87 5.09 8.69
N THR A 52 -2.60 4.12 7.82
CA THR A 52 -1.25 3.88 7.29
C THR A 52 -1.13 4.63 5.97
N ASN A 53 -0.04 5.37 5.77
CA ASN A 53 0.27 6.08 4.54
C ASN A 53 1.62 5.59 4.00
N LEU A 54 1.80 5.73 2.69
CA LEU A 54 3.02 5.37 1.98
C LEU A 54 3.53 6.59 1.21
N TRP A 55 4.78 6.96 1.44
CA TRP A 55 5.52 7.94 0.65
C TRP A 55 6.57 7.22 -0.18
N ALA A 56 6.64 7.50 -1.47
CA ALA A 56 7.65 6.93 -2.37
C ALA A 56 8.27 8.01 -3.25
N ILE A 57 9.60 8.05 -3.32
CA ILE A 57 10.39 9.02 -4.08
C ILE A 57 11.43 8.35 -4.98
#